data_AF-Q1V2S3-F1
#
_entry.id   AF-Q1V2S3-F1
#
_cell.length_a   1.000
_cell.length_b   1.000
_cell.length_c   1.000
_cell.angle_alpha   90.00
_cell.angle_beta   90.00
_cell.angle_gamma   90.00
#
_symmetry.space_group_name_H-M   'P 1'
#
loop_
_entity.id
_entity.type
_entity.pdbx_description
1 polymer ?
#
loop_
_entity_poly.entity_id
_entity_poly.type
_entity_poly.pdbx_seq_one_letter_code
_entity_poly.pdbx_strand_id
1 'polypeptide(L)' 'MSKSTLAILIYVAGLIFGALVLNIWSAETGPKAFIGIIWTAILLIALFYADKHEKK' A
#
# COMPACT_ATOMS: atom_id res chain seq x y z
N MET A 1 -13.61 14.33 2.77
CA MET A 1 -12.42 13.66 2.19
C MET A 1 -12.81 13.09 0.84
N SER A 2 -12.00 13.28 -0.19
CA SER A 2 -12.21 12.56 -1.45
C SER A 2 -11.96 11.06 -1.25
N LYS A 3 -12.50 10.20 -2.11
CA LYS A 3 -12.26 8.75 -2.02
C LYS A 3 -10.77 8.45 -2.19
N SER A 4 -10.09 9.24 -3.01
CA SER A 4 -8.63 9.26 -3.16
C SER A 4 -7.87 9.63 -1.87
N THR A 5 -8.37 10.57 -1.05
CA THR A 5 -7.71 10.87 0.25
C THR A 5 -7.78 9.65 1.20
N LEU A 6 -8.90 8.93 1.21
CA LEU A 6 -9.07 7.71 2.01
C LEU A 6 -8.16 6.58 1.51
N ALA A 7 -8.04 6.42 0.19
CA ALA A 7 -7.14 5.44 -0.42
C ALA A 7 -5.66 5.71 -0.07
N ILE A 8 -5.23 6.98 -0.09
CA ILE A 8 -3.87 7.39 0.31
C ILE A 8 -3.65 7.12 1.80
N LEU A 9 -4.64 7.37 2.66
CA LEU A 9 -4.51 7.10 4.09
C LEU A 9 -4.32 5.60 4.39
N ILE A 10 -5.08 4.75 3.69
CA ILE A 10 -4.94 3.29 3.75
C ILE A 10 -3.55 2.85 3.24
N TYR A 11 -3.01 3.52 2.21
CA TYR A 11 -1.64 3.26 1.72
C TYR A 11 -0.59 3.51 2.80
N VAL A 12 -0.62 4.71 3.38
CA VAL A 12 0.38 5.14 4.35
C VAL A 12 0.32 4.26 5.59
N ALA A 13 -0.87 3.91 6.06
CA ALA A 13 -1.05 2.95 7.15
C ALA A 13 -0.45 1.57 6.82
N GLY A 14 -0.66 1.08 5.60
CA GLY A 14 -0.08 -0.17 5.11
C GLY A 14 1.45 -0.15 5.02
N LEU A 15 2.06 0.95 4.58
CA LEU A 15 3.51 1.12 4.54
C LEU A 15 4.12 1.17 5.95
N ILE A 16 3.50 1.90 6.87
CA ILE A 16 3.92 1.98 8.28
C ILE A 16 3.85 0.58 8.91
N PHE A 17 2.77 -0.16 8.65
CA PHE A 17 2.62 -1.54 9.12
C PHE A 17 3.71 -2.47 8.53
N GLY A 18 3.98 -2.40 7.23
CA GLY A 18 5.03 -3.18 6.58
C GLY A 18 6.45 -2.85 7.08
N ALA A 19 6.71 -1.59 7.39
CA ALA A 19 7.99 -1.16 7.95
C ALA A 19 8.17 -1.62 9.41
N LEU A 20 7.15 -1.45 10.27
CA LEU A 20 7.27 -1.71 11.71
C LEU A 20 7.05 -3.19 12.08
N VAL A 21 6.10 -3.87 11.45
CA VAL A 21 5.71 -5.25 11.80
C VAL A 21 6.52 -6.27 11.02
N LEU A 22 6.72 -6.02 9.72
CA LEU A 22 7.42 -6.97 8.84
C LEU A 22 8.91 -6.66 8.68
N ASN A 23 9.37 -5.52 9.21
CA ASN A 23 10.76 -5.05 9.13
C ASN A 23 11.31 -5.12 7.69
N ILE A 24 10.45 -4.78 6.71
CA ILE A 24 10.74 -4.84 5.26
C ILE A 24 11.78 -3.79 4.83
N TRP A 25 12.15 -2.89 5.74
CA TRP A 25 13.24 -1.94 5.57
C TRP A 25 14.61 -2.54 5.89
N SER A 26 14.67 -3.72 6.54
CA SER A 26 15.92 -4.29 7.05
C SER A 26 16.84 -4.75 5.92
N ALA A 27 18.16 -4.72 6.15
CA ALA A 27 19.16 -5.10 5.15
C ALA A 27 19.11 -6.60 4.76
N GLU A 28 18.49 -7.46 5.57
CA GLU A 28 18.32 -8.91 5.32
C GLU A 28 16.96 -9.25 4.70
N THR A 29 16.48 -8.42 3.78
CA THR A 29 15.11 -8.47 3.26
C THR A 29 14.85 -9.47 2.14
N GLY A 30 15.75 -10.43 1.90
CA GLY A 30 15.73 -11.39 0.78
C GLY A 30 14.33 -11.77 0.24
N PRO A 31 13.67 -12.85 0.71
CA PRO A 31 12.32 -13.21 0.23
C PRO A 31 11.20 -12.30 0.77
N LYS A 32 11.44 -11.57 1.87
CA LYS A 32 10.42 -10.73 2.53
C LYS A 32 10.07 -9.48 1.72
N ALA A 33 10.98 -9.00 0.88
CA ALA A 33 10.73 -7.90 -0.05
C ALA A 33 9.54 -8.16 -0.98
N PHE A 34 9.31 -9.42 -1.38
CA PHE A 34 8.16 -9.79 -2.23
C PHE A 34 6.82 -9.53 -1.55
N ILE A 35 6.73 -9.63 -0.22
CA ILE A 35 5.52 -9.31 0.53
C ILE A 35 5.21 -7.81 0.40
N GLY A 36 6.24 -6.95 0.45
CA GLY A 36 6.09 -5.52 0.20
C GLY A 36 5.62 -5.21 -1.22
N ILE A 37 6.11 -5.95 -2.22
CA ILE A 37 5.70 -5.81 -3.62
C ILE A 37 4.23 -6.24 -3.80
N ILE A 38 3.82 -7.38 -3.23
CA ILE A 38 2.42 -7.85 -3.25
C ILE A 38 1.51 -6.81 -2.59
N TRP A 39 1.93 -6.26 -1.45
CA TRP A 39 1.19 -5.23 -0.73
C TRP A 39 1.05 -3.94 -1.55
N THR A 40 2.10 -3.56 -2.28
CA THR A 40 2.08 -2.41 -3.19
C THR A 40 1.17 -2.66 -4.40
N ALA A 41 1.14 -3.89 -4.95
CA ALA A 41 0.24 -4.25 -6.04
C ALA A 41 -1.23 -4.18 -5.63
N ILE A 42 -1.57 -4.65 -4.42
CA ILE A 42 -2.93 -4.53 -3.86
C ILE A 42 -3.32 -3.05 -3.74
N LEU A 43 -2.39 -2.19 -3.30
CA LEU A 43 -2.64 -0.76 -3.27
C LEU A 43 -2.97 -0.20 -4.65
N LEU A 44 -2.12 -0.47 -5.65
CA LEU A 44 -2.30 0.08 -6.99
C LEU A 44 -3.66 -0.33 -7.58
N ILE A 45 -4.11 -1.55 -7.33
CA ILE A 45 -5.45 -2.02 -7.71
C ILE A 45 -6.54 -1.24 -6.98
N ALA A 46 -6.40 -1.06 -5.66
CA ALA A 46 -7.36 -0.30 -4.87
C ALA A 46 -7.43 1.18 -5.30
N LEU A 47 -6.29 1.80 -5.62
CA LEU A 47 -6.18 3.18 -6.10
C LEU A 47 -6.81 3.33 -7.48
N PHE A 48 -6.53 2.40 -8.41
CA PHE A 48 -7.18 2.35 -9.72
C PHE A 48 -8.70 2.21 -9.62
N TYR A 49 -9.20 1.37 -8.71
CA TYR A 49 -10.64 1.20 -8.50
C TYR A 49 -11.27 2.42 -7.81
N ALA A 50 -10.60 2.99 -6.81
CA ALA A 50 -11.04 4.19 -6.12
C ALA A 50 -11.15 5.38 -7.08
N ASP A 51 -10.16 5.57 -7.95
CA ASP A 51 -10.13 6.62 -8.98
C ASP A 51 -11.17 6.38 -10.08
N LYS A 52 -11.29 5.14 -10.57
CA LYS A 52 -12.31 4.75 -11.59
C LYS A 52 -13.75 4.94 -11.12
N HIS A 53 -14.01 4.82 -9.81
CA HIS A 53 -15.32 5.05 -9.19
C HIS A 53 -15.43 6.43 -8.52
N GLU A 54 -14.41 7.27 -8.65
CA GLU A 54 -14.47 8.71 -8.43
C GLU A 54 -14.88 9.39 -9.74
N LYS A 55 -16.06 8.99 -10.26
CA LYS A 55 -16.71 9.70 -11.35
C LYS A 55 -17.14 11.10 -10.88
N LYS A 56 -16.65 12.13 -11.57
CA LYS A 56 -17.50 13.26 -11.95
C LYS A 56 -18.55 12.78 -12.97
#